data_AF-A0A450X7A9-F1
#
_entry.id   AF-A0A450X7A9-F1
#
_cell.length_a   1.000
_cell.length_b   1.000
_cell.length_c   1.000
_cell.angle_alpha   90.00
_cell.angle_beta   90.00
_cell.angle_gamma   90.00
#
_symmetry.space_group_name_H-M   'P 1'
#
loop_
_entity.id
_entity.type
_entity.pdbx_description
1 polymer ?
#
loop_
_entity_poly.entity_id
_entity_poly.type
_entity_poly.pdbx_seq_one_letter_code
_entity_poly.pdbx_strand_id
1 'polypeptide(L)'
;MDDLLYYARGEERILEKPVLSPWFGCFCILMSIAEFFMSHNIVYFSHGQESGPWGAKIEYLAEIARRKGFEVESPDYSDLPDPEDRVRRLLEVASKDADRLVLVGSSAGGYVSAVASELLNPAGLFLLAPAVFLGGFGARNPQPRGEHGWIVHGWNDEVVSAASVICFGGQHRMQLHLLNGDHRLMEVLPAIGELFDLFLDKVLETEKRG
;
A
#
# COMPACT_ATOMS: atom_id res chain seq x y z
N MET A 1 9.66 71.67 -64.66
CA MET A 1 10.99 71.62 -64.03
C MET A 1 10.88 70.74 -62.82
N ASP A 2 11.30 69.49 -62.76
CA ASP A 2 11.95 68.52 -63.65
C ASP A 2 11.57 67.15 -63.01
N ASP A 3 11.03 66.18 -63.73
CA ASP A 3 11.74 65.12 -64.47
C ASP A 3 12.39 64.02 -63.58
N LEU A 4 12.28 62.77 -64.09
CA LEU A 4 13.08 61.55 -63.80
C LEU A 4 12.56 60.46 -62.82
N LEU A 5 11.90 59.45 -63.43
CA LEU A 5 12.28 58.01 -63.48
C LEU A 5 13.18 57.43 -62.37
N TYR A 6 12.79 56.29 -61.78
CA TYR A 6 13.48 54.99 -61.95
C TYR A 6 12.72 53.81 -61.29
N TYR A 7 12.77 52.66 -61.96
CA TYR A 7 12.23 51.34 -61.62
C TYR A 7 13.21 50.56 -60.72
N ALA A 8 12.76 49.76 -59.73
CA ALA A 8 13.37 48.47 -59.35
C ALA A 8 12.55 47.68 -58.30
N ARG A 9 12.54 46.35 -58.47
CA ARG A 9 11.90 45.28 -57.67
C ARG A 9 12.56 45.03 -56.30
N GLY A 10 11.83 44.39 -55.38
CA GLY A 10 12.37 43.62 -54.24
C GLY A 10 11.24 43.04 -53.36
N GLU A 11 10.87 41.77 -53.57
CA GLU A 11 11.14 40.61 -52.70
C GLU A 11 10.20 40.46 -51.48
N GLU A 12 9.18 39.59 -51.63
CA GLU A 12 8.40 39.02 -50.53
C GLU A 12 9.26 38.03 -49.74
N ARG A 13 9.49 38.35 -48.47
CA ARG A 13 10.24 37.52 -47.53
C ARG A 13 9.29 36.47 -46.94
N ILE A 14 9.39 35.22 -47.42
CA ILE A 14 8.72 34.08 -46.82
C ILE A 14 9.37 33.82 -45.44
N LEU A 15 8.59 34.02 -44.37
CA LEU A 15 8.94 33.58 -43.02
C LEU A 15 8.87 32.05 -42.98
N GLU A 16 10.01 31.37 -43.03
CA GLU A 16 10.11 29.94 -42.75
C GLU A 16 9.61 29.65 -41.32
N LYS A 17 8.59 28.82 -41.21
CA LYS A 17 8.11 28.29 -39.93
C LYS A 17 9.18 27.34 -39.37
N PRO A 18 9.50 27.37 -38.07
CA PRO A 18 10.44 26.43 -37.49
C PRO A 18 9.89 25.00 -37.66
N VAL A 19 10.66 24.15 -38.35
CA VAL A 19 10.38 22.73 -38.47
C VAL A 19 10.63 22.11 -37.10
N LEU A 20 9.55 21.90 -36.34
CA LEU A 20 9.57 21.09 -35.13
C LEU A 20 10.07 19.68 -35.50
N SER A 21 11.22 19.30 -34.94
CA SER A 21 11.82 18.00 -35.22
C SER A 21 10.88 16.87 -34.75
N PRO A 22 10.73 15.76 -35.51
CA PRO A 22 9.86 14.64 -35.15
C PRO A 22 10.26 13.94 -33.84
N TRP A 23 11.47 14.20 -33.34
CA TRP A 23 12.01 13.67 -32.11
C TRP A 23 11.33 14.24 -30.84
N PHE A 24 10.81 15.48 -30.90
CA PHE A 24 10.10 16.08 -29.75
C PHE A 24 8.74 15.42 -29.51
N GLY A 25 8.01 15.06 -30.57
CA GLY A 25 6.71 14.38 -30.45
C GLY A 25 6.84 12.95 -29.94
N CYS A 26 7.88 12.23 -30.37
CA CYS A 26 8.14 10.86 -29.92
C CYS A 26 8.49 10.79 -28.43
N PHE A 27 9.23 11.78 -27.91
CA PHE A 27 9.61 11.87 -26.50
C PHE A 27 8.41 12.14 -25.57
N CYS A 28 7.51 13.06 -25.95
CA CYS A 28 6.29 13.33 -25.17
C CYS A 28 5.29 12.16 -25.18
N ILE A 29 5.19 11.44 -26.30
CA ILE A 29 4.35 10.23 -26.40
C ILE A 29 4.95 9.09 -25.57
N LEU A 30 6.27 8.91 -25.56
CA LEU A 30 6.95 7.92 -24.71
C LEU A 30 6.78 8.22 -23.20
N MET A 31 6.84 9.49 -22.79
CA MET A 31 6.55 9.88 -21.40
C MET A 31 5.08 9.60 -21.02
N SER A 32 4.15 9.95 -21.91
CA SER A 32 2.71 9.71 -21.70
C SER A 32 2.33 8.22 -21.69
N ILE A 33 3.07 7.37 -22.42
CA ILE A 33 2.91 5.91 -22.38
C ILE A 33 3.55 5.33 -21.10
N ALA A 34 4.69 5.86 -20.65
CA ALA A 34 5.33 5.41 -19.40
C ALA A 34 4.47 5.72 -18.17
N GLU A 35 3.78 6.87 -18.14
CA GLU A 35 2.79 7.20 -17.10
C GLU A 35 1.56 6.28 -17.15
N PHE A 36 1.23 5.73 -18.32
CA PHE A 36 0.12 4.78 -18.51
C PHE A 36 0.46 3.33 -18.11
N PHE A 37 1.74 3.03 -17.86
CA PHE A 37 2.23 1.70 -17.46
C PHE A 37 2.85 1.66 -16.06
N MET A 38 2.57 2.66 -15.21
CA MET A 38 2.94 2.56 -13.79
C MET A 38 1.95 1.62 -13.10
N SER A 39 2.45 0.47 -12.62
CA SER A 39 1.67 -0.46 -11.82
C SER A 39 1.10 0.24 -10.59
N HIS A 40 -0.21 0.18 -10.39
CA HIS A 40 -0.89 0.75 -9.23
C HIS A 40 -0.78 -0.20 -8.04
N ASN A 41 0.28 -0.06 -7.27
CA ASN A 41 0.51 -0.84 -6.06
C ASN A 41 0.19 0.01 -4.84
N ILE A 42 -0.66 -0.48 -3.93
CA ILE A 42 -1.12 0.29 -2.76
C ILE A 42 -1.11 -0.54 -1.48
N VAL A 43 -0.69 0.09 -0.38
CA VAL A 43 -0.78 -0.47 0.97
C VAL A 43 -1.79 0.32 1.79
N TYR A 44 -2.74 -0.37 2.42
CA TYR A 44 -3.61 0.20 3.44
C TYR A 44 -3.16 -0.23 4.84
N PHE A 45 -2.87 0.74 5.71
CA PHE A 45 -2.55 0.51 7.11
C PHE A 45 -3.77 0.73 8.01
N SER A 46 -4.17 -0.30 8.74
CA SER A 46 -5.20 -0.24 9.77
C SER A 46 -4.57 -0.15 11.16
N HIS A 47 -4.78 0.98 11.84
CA HIS A 47 -4.20 1.27 13.16
C HIS A 47 -4.86 0.49 14.31
N GLY A 48 -4.23 0.46 15.49
CA GLY A 48 -4.82 -0.15 16.70
C GLY A 48 -5.90 0.73 17.35
N GLN A 49 -6.58 0.24 18.38
CA GLN A 49 -7.67 0.98 19.05
C GLN A 49 -7.20 2.29 19.71
N GLU A 50 -5.97 2.29 20.26
CA GLU A 50 -5.42 3.41 21.04
C GLU A 50 -4.42 4.28 20.26
N SER A 51 -4.16 3.96 18.99
CA SER A 51 -3.25 4.70 18.13
C SER A 51 -4.03 5.44 17.06
N GLY A 52 -3.55 6.61 16.62
CA GLY A 52 -4.11 7.28 15.43
C GLY A 52 -3.64 6.65 14.10
N PRO A 53 -4.17 7.14 12.96
CA PRO A 53 -3.85 6.61 11.63
C PRO A 53 -2.37 6.67 11.30
N TRP A 54 -1.67 7.75 11.64
CA TRP A 54 -0.23 7.88 11.37
C TRP A 54 0.59 7.73 12.66
N GLY A 55 0.35 6.64 13.40
CA GLY A 55 1.18 6.28 14.55
C GLY A 55 2.59 5.84 14.13
N ALA A 56 3.56 5.88 15.06
CA ALA A 56 4.98 5.61 14.79
C ALA A 56 5.26 4.29 14.04
N LYS A 57 4.52 3.20 14.34
CA LYS A 57 4.65 1.93 13.61
C LYS A 57 4.25 2.07 12.14
N ILE A 58 3.15 2.77 11.88
CA ILE A 58 2.61 2.95 10.53
C ILE A 58 3.53 3.88 9.75
N GLU A 59 3.96 5.00 10.33
CA GLU A 59 4.91 5.91 9.67
C GLU A 59 6.20 5.20 9.26
N TYR A 60 6.75 4.37 10.16
CA TYR A 60 7.96 3.59 9.90
C TYR A 60 7.79 2.59 8.74
N LEU A 61 6.69 1.83 8.73
CA LEU A 61 6.42 0.84 7.69
C LEU A 61 5.98 1.47 6.38
N ALA A 62 5.26 2.60 6.43
CA ALA A 62 4.85 3.37 5.26
C ALA A 62 6.07 3.85 4.46
N GLU A 63 7.13 4.28 5.14
CA GLU A 63 8.37 4.66 4.48
C GLU A 63 9.02 3.48 3.73
N ILE A 64 9.00 2.28 4.32
CA ILE A 64 9.48 1.06 3.65
C ILE A 64 8.65 0.77 2.39
N ALA A 65 7.31 0.81 2.52
CA ALA A 65 6.39 0.58 1.40
C ALA A 65 6.60 1.58 0.26
N ARG A 66 6.73 2.89 0.57
CA ARG A 66 6.99 3.93 -0.42
C ARG A 66 8.29 3.71 -1.18
N ARG A 67 9.36 3.29 -0.48
CA ARG A 67 10.64 2.95 -1.13
C ARG A 67 10.54 1.74 -2.07
N LYS A 68 9.57 0.85 -1.86
CA LYS A 68 9.25 -0.27 -2.75
C LYS A 68 8.27 0.10 -3.88
N GLY A 69 7.90 1.38 -4.01
CA GLY A 69 7.02 1.87 -5.07
C GLY A 69 5.53 1.64 -4.80
N PHE A 70 5.12 1.46 -3.54
CA PHE A 70 3.71 1.45 -3.18
C PHE A 70 3.22 2.85 -2.80
N GLU A 71 2.01 3.18 -3.23
CA GLU A 71 1.18 4.20 -2.58
C GLU A 71 0.79 3.71 -1.19
N VAL A 72 0.59 4.64 -0.25
CA VAL A 72 0.28 4.29 1.14
C VAL A 72 -0.86 5.14 1.66
N GLU A 73 -1.91 4.45 2.07
CA GLU A 73 -3.08 5.01 2.74
C GLU A 73 -3.20 4.48 4.16
N SER A 74 -3.68 5.31 5.08
CA SER A 74 -3.94 4.91 6.46
C SER A 74 -5.25 5.51 6.95
N PRO A 75 -6.38 4.83 6.73
CA PRO A 75 -7.69 5.33 7.14
C PRO A 75 -7.75 5.58 8.65
N ASP A 76 -8.39 6.68 9.03
CA ASP A 76 -8.66 6.99 10.44
C ASP A 76 -9.87 6.19 10.92
N TYR A 77 -9.76 5.61 12.11
CA TYR A 77 -10.82 4.86 12.79
C TYR A 77 -11.07 5.39 14.21
N SER A 78 -10.49 6.53 14.58
CA SER A 78 -10.54 7.08 15.95
C SER A 78 -11.98 7.38 16.42
N ASP A 79 -12.90 7.60 15.48
CA ASP A 79 -14.34 7.80 15.69
C ASP A 79 -15.16 6.49 15.71
N LEU A 80 -14.54 5.34 15.42
CA LEU A 80 -15.20 4.05 15.27
C LEU A 80 -14.73 3.05 16.35
N PRO A 81 -15.45 2.95 17.49
CA PRO A 81 -15.09 2.01 18.54
C PRO A 81 -15.40 0.55 18.16
N ASP A 82 -16.40 0.32 17.31
CA ASP A 82 -16.85 -1.01 16.89
C ASP A 82 -15.95 -1.58 15.77
N PRO A 83 -15.34 -2.77 15.95
CA PRO A 83 -14.48 -3.39 14.94
C PRO A 83 -15.14 -3.60 13.58
N GLU A 84 -16.45 -3.87 13.52
CA GLU A 84 -17.18 -4.12 12.27
C GLU A 84 -17.39 -2.82 11.48
N ASP A 85 -17.59 -1.70 12.18
CA ASP A 85 -17.65 -0.39 11.52
C ASP A 85 -16.30 -0.02 10.90
N ARG A 86 -15.20 -0.39 11.57
CA ARG A 86 -13.85 -0.22 11.05
C ARG A 86 -13.60 -1.08 9.81
N VAL A 87 -14.07 -2.33 9.80
CA VAL A 87 -14.05 -3.20 8.60
C VAL A 87 -14.82 -2.55 7.46
N ARG A 88 -16.04 -2.06 7.70
CA ARG A 88 -16.85 -1.41 6.67
C ARG A 88 -16.14 -0.20 6.07
N ARG A 89 -15.54 0.66 6.91
CA ARG A 89 -14.75 1.80 6.44
C ARG A 89 -13.59 1.38 5.54
N LEU A 90 -12.83 0.34 5.93
CA LEU A 90 -11.74 -0.15 5.07
C LEU A 90 -12.27 -0.63 3.72
N LEU A 91 -13.37 -1.38 3.69
CA LEU A 91 -13.99 -1.87 2.46
C LEU A 91 -14.50 -0.75 1.55
N GLU A 92 -14.93 0.37 2.13
CA GLU A 92 -15.41 1.55 1.38
C GLU A 92 -14.26 2.32 0.73
N VAL A 93 -13.13 2.47 1.42
CA VAL A 93 -11.99 3.29 0.95
C VAL A 93 -10.92 2.51 0.18
N ALA A 94 -10.91 1.18 0.28
CA ALA A 94 -9.94 0.34 -0.41
C ALA A 94 -10.09 0.47 -1.93
N SER A 95 -8.97 0.73 -2.61
CA SER A 95 -8.90 0.73 -4.08
C SER A 95 -9.34 -0.63 -4.63
N LYS A 96 -10.11 -0.58 -5.71
CA LYS A 96 -10.68 -1.76 -6.41
C LYS A 96 -9.96 -2.03 -7.73
N ASP A 97 -9.06 -1.15 -8.12
CA ASP A 97 -8.33 -1.10 -9.38
C ASP A 97 -6.81 -1.23 -9.20
N ALA A 98 -6.34 -1.44 -7.96
CA ALA A 98 -4.94 -1.72 -7.68
C ALA A 98 -4.47 -3.04 -8.30
N ASP A 99 -3.33 -3.01 -9.00
CA ASP A 99 -2.62 -4.20 -9.48
C ASP A 99 -2.15 -5.06 -8.31
N ARG A 100 -1.68 -4.40 -7.23
CA ARG A 100 -1.30 -5.06 -5.99
C ARG A 100 -1.85 -4.32 -4.79
N LEU A 101 -2.88 -4.91 -4.20
CA LEU A 101 -3.41 -4.48 -2.91
C LEU A 101 -2.70 -5.21 -1.77
N VAL A 102 -2.16 -4.46 -0.81
CA VAL A 102 -1.63 -4.99 0.44
C VAL A 102 -2.41 -4.40 1.61
N LEU A 103 -2.85 -5.27 2.52
CA LEU A 103 -3.49 -4.87 3.77
C LEU A 103 -2.53 -5.12 4.93
N VAL A 104 -2.29 -4.09 5.74
CA VAL A 104 -1.45 -4.17 6.93
C VAL A 104 -2.26 -3.72 8.14
N GLY A 105 -2.24 -4.50 9.22
CA GLY A 105 -3.04 -4.18 10.39
C GLY A 105 -2.33 -4.50 11.70
N SER A 106 -2.44 -3.62 12.70
CA SER A 106 -1.90 -3.86 14.04
C SER A 106 -2.97 -3.98 15.11
N SER A 107 -2.90 -5.02 15.96
CA SER A 107 -3.86 -5.27 17.04
C SER A 107 -5.30 -5.28 16.52
N ALA A 108 -6.14 -4.36 16.99
CA ALA A 108 -7.49 -4.14 16.47
C ALA A 108 -7.53 -3.88 14.94
N GLY A 109 -6.53 -3.19 14.39
CA GLY A 109 -6.39 -3.04 12.95
C GLY A 109 -6.00 -4.34 12.24
N GLY A 110 -5.30 -5.26 12.93
CA GLY A 110 -5.00 -6.59 12.41
C GLY A 110 -6.27 -7.41 12.18
N TYR A 111 -7.26 -7.30 13.08
CA TYR A 111 -8.59 -7.84 12.86
C TYR A 111 -9.26 -7.23 11.63
N VAL A 112 -9.26 -5.90 11.54
CA VAL A 112 -9.89 -5.17 10.43
C VAL A 112 -9.33 -5.61 9.08
N SER A 113 -8.01 -5.63 8.93
CA SER A 113 -7.35 -6.09 7.70
C SER A 113 -7.65 -7.56 7.41
N ALA A 114 -7.62 -8.43 8.42
CA ALA A 114 -7.89 -9.86 8.25
C ALA A 114 -9.34 -10.13 7.80
N VAL A 115 -10.34 -9.45 8.38
CA VAL A 115 -11.75 -9.61 7.96
C VAL A 115 -11.99 -8.99 6.59
N ALA A 116 -11.48 -7.78 6.33
CA ALA A 116 -11.66 -7.12 5.03
C ALA A 116 -11.01 -7.92 3.89
N SER A 117 -9.91 -8.63 4.17
CA SER A 117 -9.22 -9.46 3.18
C SER A 117 -10.11 -10.56 2.58
N GLU A 118 -11.15 -11.01 3.30
CA GLU A 118 -12.09 -12.02 2.81
C GLU A 118 -12.82 -11.61 1.54
N LEU A 119 -13.10 -10.31 1.43
CA LEU A 119 -13.80 -9.69 0.31
C LEU A 119 -12.83 -9.06 -0.69
N LEU A 120 -11.76 -8.42 -0.19
CA LEU A 120 -10.81 -7.70 -1.04
C LEU A 120 -9.80 -8.62 -1.73
N ASN A 121 -9.56 -9.83 -1.20
CA ASN A 121 -8.61 -10.81 -1.71
C ASN A 121 -7.24 -10.20 -2.11
N PRO A 122 -6.53 -9.57 -1.17
CA PRO A 122 -5.32 -8.79 -1.46
C PRO A 122 -4.15 -9.69 -1.92
N ALA A 123 -3.20 -9.11 -2.65
CA ALA A 123 -1.95 -9.78 -2.97
C ALA A 123 -1.11 -10.05 -1.69
N GLY A 124 -1.23 -9.17 -0.69
CA GLY A 124 -0.54 -9.32 0.59
C GLY A 124 -1.41 -8.99 1.80
N LEU A 125 -1.28 -9.79 2.86
CA LEU A 125 -1.83 -9.53 4.18
C LEU A 125 -0.72 -9.63 5.24
N PHE A 126 -0.40 -8.51 5.89
CA PHE A 126 0.64 -8.43 6.91
C PHE A 126 0.06 -8.01 8.27
N LEU A 127 0.07 -8.92 9.24
CA LEU A 127 -0.61 -8.74 10.52
C LEU A 127 0.39 -8.57 11.66
N LEU A 128 0.22 -7.52 12.46
CA LEU A 128 1.05 -7.22 13.62
C LEU A 128 0.25 -7.39 14.91
N ALA A 129 0.60 -8.38 15.71
CA ALA A 129 -0.11 -8.72 16.93
C ALA A 129 -1.65 -8.75 16.79
N PRO A 130 -2.21 -9.46 15.79
CA PRO A 130 -3.61 -9.30 15.42
C PRO A 130 -4.57 -9.74 16.54
N ALA A 131 -5.64 -8.98 16.72
CA ALA A 131 -6.70 -9.26 17.70
C ALA A 131 -7.55 -10.47 17.27
N VAL A 132 -7.02 -11.68 17.48
CA VAL A 132 -7.66 -12.97 17.16
C VAL A 132 -7.96 -13.77 18.42
N PHE A 133 -9.04 -14.55 18.40
CA PHE A 133 -9.54 -15.33 19.54
C PHE A 133 -9.81 -14.51 20.81
N LEU A 134 -10.05 -13.20 20.67
CA LEU A 134 -10.46 -12.33 21.76
C LEU A 134 -11.99 -12.34 21.89
N GLY A 135 -12.50 -12.93 22.98
CA GLY A 135 -13.92 -12.95 23.27
C GLY A 135 -14.48 -11.52 23.38
N GLY A 136 -15.57 -11.24 22.67
CA GLY A 136 -16.21 -9.92 22.66
C GLY A 136 -15.52 -8.87 21.78
N PHE A 137 -14.40 -9.21 21.13
CA PHE A 137 -13.78 -8.35 20.12
C PHE A 137 -14.17 -8.81 18.71
N GLY A 138 -14.97 -7.99 18.02
CA GLY A 138 -15.52 -8.33 16.72
C GLY A 138 -16.65 -9.36 16.78
N ALA A 139 -17.34 -9.55 15.65
CA ALA A 139 -18.46 -10.48 15.57
C ALA A 139 -18.03 -11.96 15.52
N ARG A 140 -16.82 -12.23 15.03
CA ARG A 140 -16.27 -13.59 14.84
C ARG A 140 -14.76 -13.57 14.73
N ASN A 141 -14.11 -14.74 14.77
CA ASN A 141 -12.71 -14.81 14.34
C ASN A 141 -12.58 -14.57 12.83
N PRO A 142 -11.59 -13.77 12.38
CA PRO A 142 -11.35 -13.53 10.96
C PRO A 142 -11.09 -14.83 10.18
N GLN A 143 -11.42 -14.86 8.89
CA GLN A 143 -11.06 -15.94 7.97
C GLN A 143 -10.15 -15.39 6.87
N PRO A 144 -8.91 -15.00 7.19
CA PRO A 144 -8.06 -14.19 6.31
C PRO A 144 -7.85 -14.83 4.95
N ARG A 145 -7.76 -13.99 3.92
CA ARG A 145 -7.38 -14.34 2.55
C ARG A 145 -6.25 -13.44 2.06
N GLY A 146 -5.56 -13.93 1.05
CA GLY A 146 -4.52 -13.23 0.34
C GLY A 146 -3.46 -14.20 -0.15
N GLU A 147 -2.74 -13.82 -1.18
CA GLU A 147 -1.73 -14.69 -1.78
C GLU A 147 -0.55 -14.90 -0.84
N HIS A 148 -0.10 -13.83 -0.17
CA HIS A 148 0.92 -13.86 0.87
C HIS A 148 0.32 -13.41 2.20
N GLY A 149 0.26 -14.32 3.18
CA GLY A 149 -0.24 -14.02 4.53
C GLY A 149 0.87 -14.16 5.57
N TRP A 150 1.29 -13.05 6.18
CA TRP A 150 2.35 -13.02 7.19
C TRP A 150 1.83 -12.44 8.50
N ILE A 151 2.29 -13.02 9.61
CA ILE A 151 1.99 -12.55 10.97
C ILE A 151 3.31 -12.31 11.70
N VAL A 152 3.43 -11.16 12.35
CA VAL A 152 4.50 -10.87 13.31
C VAL A 152 3.88 -10.64 14.68
N HIS A 153 4.36 -11.38 15.68
CA HIS A 153 3.78 -11.40 17.02
C HIS A 153 4.86 -11.40 18.10
N GLY A 154 4.52 -10.87 19.27
CA GLY A 154 5.41 -10.81 20.43
C GLY A 154 5.25 -12.02 21.33
N TRP A 155 6.35 -12.62 21.79
CA TRP A 155 6.30 -13.68 22.80
C TRP A 155 5.70 -13.21 24.12
N ASN A 156 5.92 -11.95 24.49
CA ASN A 156 5.49 -11.35 25.76
C ASN A 156 4.21 -10.52 25.59
N ASP A 157 3.37 -10.89 24.61
CA ASP A 157 2.09 -10.23 24.40
C ASP A 157 1.07 -10.68 25.47
N GLU A 158 0.73 -9.76 26.37
CA GLU A 158 -0.22 -9.98 27.47
C GLU A 158 -1.68 -9.71 27.06
N VAL A 159 -1.91 -9.13 25.87
CA VAL A 159 -3.26 -8.83 25.36
C VAL A 159 -3.77 -9.97 24.49
N VAL A 160 -2.95 -10.42 23.53
CA VAL A 160 -3.24 -11.55 22.66
C VAL A 160 -2.16 -12.59 22.85
N SER A 161 -2.51 -13.74 23.44
CA SER A 161 -1.52 -14.77 23.72
C SER A 161 -0.85 -15.29 22.44
N ALA A 162 0.47 -15.56 22.51
CA ALA A 162 1.19 -16.18 21.41
C ALA A 162 0.57 -17.51 20.98
N ALA A 163 0.00 -18.28 21.91
CA ALA A 163 -0.71 -19.53 21.61
C ALA A 163 -1.92 -19.32 20.71
N SER A 164 -2.72 -18.26 20.96
CA SER A 164 -3.86 -17.88 20.11
C SER A 164 -3.40 -17.59 18.68
N VAL A 165 -2.31 -16.83 18.53
CA VAL A 165 -1.79 -16.44 17.21
C VAL A 165 -1.13 -17.61 16.48
N ILE A 166 -0.44 -18.52 17.20
CA ILE A 166 0.08 -19.77 16.63
C ILE A 166 -1.08 -20.63 16.10
N CYS A 167 -2.16 -20.77 16.88
CA CYS A 167 -3.35 -21.50 16.46
C CYS A 167 -3.96 -20.87 15.19
N PHE A 168 -4.14 -19.55 15.19
CA PHE A 168 -4.69 -18.80 14.06
C PHE A 168 -3.83 -18.94 12.80
N GLY A 169 -2.51 -18.71 12.91
CA GLY A 169 -1.57 -18.88 11.81
C GLY A 169 -1.57 -20.32 11.27
N GLY A 170 -1.65 -21.32 12.15
CA GLY A 170 -1.75 -22.73 11.77
C GLY A 170 -3.05 -23.08 11.02
N GLN A 171 -4.19 -22.53 11.47
CA GLN A 171 -5.49 -22.74 10.81
C GLN A 171 -5.51 -22.20 9.37
N HIS A 172 -4.85 -21.05 9.15
CA HIS A 172 -4.84 -20.36 7.86
C HIS A 172 -3.54 -20.57 7.06
N ARG A 173 -2.61 -21.38 7.57
CA ARG A 173 -1.27 -21.64 6.98
C ARG A 173 -0.49 -20.35 6.65
N MET A 174 -0.62 -19.35 7.52
CA MET A 174 0.11 -18.09 7.37
C MET A 174 1.56 -18.26 7.83
N GLN A 175 2.47 -17.51 7.22
CA GLN A 175 3.85 -17.43 7.69
C GLN A 175 3.87 -16.66 9.02
N LEU A 176 4.46 -17.25 10.07
CA LEU A 176 4.42 -16.71 11.42
C LEU A 176 5.83 -16.40 11.94
N HIS A 177 6.03 -15.18 12.40
CA HIS A 177 7.26 -14.70 13.02
C HIS A 177 6.98 -14.31 14.48
N LEU A 178 7.60 -15.03 15.42
CA LEU A 178 7.50 -14.74 16.85
C LEU A 178 8.79 -14.09 17.34
N LEU A 179 8.68 -12.85 17.81
CA LEU A 179 9.81 -12.03 18.24
C LEU A 179 9.79 -11.85 19.76
N ASN A 180 10.96 -11.57 20.35
CA ASN A 180 11.04 -11.20 21.77
C ASN A 180 10.55 -9.76 21.98
N GLY A 181 9.25 -9.54 21.83
CA GLY A 181 8.57 -8.26 22.00
C GLY A 181 7.25 -8.42 22.76
N ASP A 182 6.71 -7.29 23.19
CA ASP A 182 5.39 -7.17 23.83
C ASP A 182 4.26 -7.00 22.81
N HIS A 183 3.03 -6.72 23.28
CA HIS A 183 1.89 -6.43 22.40
C HIS A 183 2.13 -5.22 21.49
N ARG A 184 2.87 -4.21 21.97
CA ARG A 184 3.09 -2.96 21.24
C ARG A 184 4.06 -3.16 20.10
N LEU A 185 5.00 -4.11 20.23
CA LEU A 185 6.04 -4.46 19.26
C LEU A 185 7.00 -3.30 18.94
N MET A 186 7.07 -2.28 19.80
CA MET A 186 7.84 -1.06 19.52
C MET A 186 9.35 -1.31 19.60
N GLU A 187 9.81 -2.10 20.57
CA GLU A 187 11.25 -2.38 20.76
C GLU A 187 11.83 -3.26 19.65
N VAL A 188 10.98 -4.03 18.97
CA VAL A 188 11.34 -4.92 17.86
C VAL A 188 10.94 -4.36 16.50
N LEU A 189 10.48 -3.10 16.44
CA LEU A 189 10.03 -2.46 15.20
C LEU A 189 11.07 -2.47 14.06
N PRO A 190 12.39 -2.32 14.31
CA PRO A 190 13.39 -2.47 13.25
C PRO A 190 13.35 -3.85 12.57
N ALA A 191 13.26 -4.93 13.36
CA ALA A 191 13.16 -6.29 12.84
C ALA A 191 11.84 -6.54 12.09
N ILE A 192 10.74 -5.93 12.55
CA ILE A 192 9.47 -5.93 11.80
C ILE A 192 9.65 -5.26 10.44
N GLY A 193 10.40 -4.16 10.38
CA GLY A 193 10.71 -3.47 9.13
C GLY A 193 11.44 -4.36 8.13
N GLU A 194 12.46 -5.10 8.58
CA GLU A 194 13.18 -6.06 7.73
C GLU A 194 12.26 -7.17 7.21
N LEU A 195 11.38 -7.71 8.06
CA LEU A 195 10.38 -8.70 7.67
C LEU A 195 9.35 -8.13 6.69
N PHE A 196 8.92 -6.88 6.89
CA PHE A 196 7.98 -6.21 6.02
C PHE A 196 8.59 -5.91 4.64
N ASP A 197 9.85 -5.49 4.60
CA ASP A 197 10.61 -5.29 3.36
C ASP A 197 10.66 -6.58 2.53
N LEU A 198 11.03 -7.70 3.18
CA LEU A 198 11.08 -9.02 2.55
C LEU A 198 9.69 -9.50 2.10
N PHE A 199 8.66 -9.23 2.90
CA PHE A 199 7.28 -9.55 2.55
C PHE A 199 6.83 -8.82 1.28
N LEU A 200 7.12 -7.52 1.16
CA LEU A 200 6.78 -6.74 -0.03
C LEU A 200 7.51 -7.24 -1.27
N ASP A 201 8.76 -7.70 -1.15
CA ASP A 201 9.46 -8.34 -2.26
C ASP A 201 8.73 -9.59 -2.76
N LYS A 202 8.17 -10.41 -1.85
CA LYS A 202 7.39 -11.59 -2.22
C LYS A 202 6.07 -11.23 -2.92
N VAL A 203 5.41 -10.18 -2.45
CA VAL A 203 4.20 -9.64 -3.11
C VAL A 203 4.54 -9.17 -4.53
N LEU A 204 5.66 -8.46 -4.71
CA LEU A 204 6.08 -7.95 -6.02
C LEU A 204 6.52 -9.06 -7.00
N GLU A 205 7.15 -10.13 -6.50
CA GLU A 205 7.64 -11.27 -7.31
C GLU A 205 6.54 -12.06 -8.03
N THR A 206 5.29 -12.00 -7.55
CA THR A 206 4.21 -12.94 -7.94
C THR A 206 3.77 -12.80 -9.41
N GLU A 207 4.06 -11.67 -10.06
CA GLU A 207 3.76 -11.47 -11.50
C GLU A 207 4.61 -12.29 -12.47
N LYS A 208 5.74 -12.86 -12.06
CA LYS A 208 6.65 -13.57 -13.00
C LYS A 208 6.19 -14.98 -13.41
N ARG A 209 4.98 -15.39 -13.06
CA ARG A 209 4.43 -16.71 -13.43
C ARG A 209 3.09 -16.57 -14.14
N GLY A 210 3.14 -16.30 -15.44
CA GLY A 210 1.98 -16.36 -16.33
C GLY A 210 2.18 -15.58 -17.60
#